data_AF-A0A7G2K1T4-F1
#
_entry.id   AF-A0A7G2K1T4-F1
#
_cell.length_a   1.000
_cell.length_b   1.000
_cell.length_c   1.000
_cell.angle_alpha   90.00
_cell.angle_beta   90.00
_cell.angle_gamma   90.00
#
_symmetry.space_group_name_H-M   'P 1'
#
loop_
_entity.id
_entity.type
_entity.pdbx_description
1 polymer ?
#
loop_
_entity_poly.entity_id
_entity_poly.type
_entity_poly.pdbx_seq_one_letter_code
_entity_poly.pdbx_strand_id
1 'polypeptide(L)'
;KETGKRDNSIYLSLSLPLGDNHSADSGYSRSGNDINQRLGVNGSFGERHQWSYGINASRNNQGYRSYDANLAHNNSIGSYRASYSRDSLKNRSTSLGASGAVVAHKHGITLSQPVGESFAIIHAKDAAGAKVESGANVSLDYFGNAVMPYTSPYEINLRIIYAVIALLFAIASTVYWMRFVIFYYDPEKHSDAVFGIITSACTINIVAAFISITKGLFPILSKNE
;
A
#
# COMPACT_ATOMS: atom_id res chain seq x y z
N LYS A 1 8.57 34.00 34.49
CA LYS A 1 7.17 33.67 34.13
C LYS A 1 7.13 33.42 32.63
N GLU A 2 7.23 32.16 32.20
CA GLU A 2 6.93 31.82 30.81
C GLU A 2 5.42 31.89 30.64
N THR A 3 4.95 32.88 29.89
CA THR A 3 3.55 32.96 29.47
C THR A 3 3.33 31.87 28.42
N GLY A 4 2.89 30.69 28.87
CA GLY A 4 2.47 29.60 27.99
C GLY A 4 1.29 30.06 27.13
N LYS A 5 1.57 30.59 25.94
CA LYS A 5 0.55 30.87 24.94
C LYS A 5 -0.01 29.53 24.46
N ARG A 6 -1.33 29.39 24.58
CA ARG A 6 -2.05 28.20 24.19
C ARG A 6 -2.19 28.22 22.67
N ASP A 7 -1.36 27.46 21.98
CA ASP A 7 -1.44 27.31 20.53
C ASP A 7 -2.50 26.26 20.18
N ASN A 8 -3.62 26.72 19.65
CA ASN A 8 -4.69 25.85 19.17
C ASN A 8 -4.62 25.76 17.65
N SER A 9 -4.48 24.54 17.11
CA SER A 9 -4.38 24.31 15.67
C SER A 9 -5.47 23.34 15.20
N ILE A 10 -6.21 23.73 14.17
CA ILE A 10 -7.27 22.94 13.54
C ILE A 10 -6.84 22.69 12.09
N TYR A 11 -6.91 21.43 11.67
CA TYR A 11 -6.57 21.01 10.31
C TYR A 11 -7.75 20.28 9.68
N LEU A 12 -8.05 20.62 8.44
CA LEU A 12 -9.04 19.95 7.59
C LEU A 12 -8.37 19.69 6.25
N SER A 13 -8.48 18.46 5.74
CA SER A 13 -7.92 18.08 4.45
C SER A 13 -8.93 17.27 3.66
N LEU A 14 -9.07 17.60 2.38
CA LEU A 14 -9.85 16.90 1.40
C LEU A 14 -8.90 16.40 0.30
N SER A 15 -8.94 15.12 -0.03
CA SER A 15 -8.15 14.55 -1.12
C SER A 15 -9.10 13.88 -2.12
N LEU A 16 -8.96 14.24 -3.39
CA LEU A 16 -9.73 13.69 -4.50
C LEU A 16 -8.77 12.96 -5.45
N PRO A 17 -8.85 11.62 -5.58
CA PRO A 17 -8.11 10.90 -6.61
C PRO A 17 -8.66 11.27 -7.99
N LEU A 18 -7.77 11.61 -8.92
CA LEU A 18 -8.05 11.94 -10.31
C LEU A 18 -7.52 10.80 -11.19
N GLY A 19 -8.12 9.61 -11.03
CA GLY A 19 -7.67 8.37 -11.66
C GLY A 19 -6.53 7.68 -10.90
N ASP A 20 -5.80 6.82 -11.59
CA ASP A 20 -4.84 5.90 -10.95
C ASP A 20 -3.53 6.57 -10.54
N ASN A 21 -3.17 7.67 -11.23
CA ASN A 21 -1.82 8.23 -11.19
C ASN A 21 -1.77 9.69 -10.73
N HIS A 22 -2.93 10.32 -10.48
CA HIS A 22 -3.01 11.72 -10.12
C HIS A 22 -4.02 11.92 -9.01
N SER A 23 -3.80 12.91 -8.16
CA SER A 23 -4.69 13.28 -7.07
C SER A 23 -4.63 14.78 -6.86
N ALA A 24 -5.78 15.39 -6.61
CA ALA A 24 -5.86 16.76 -6.13
C ALA A 24 -6.13 16.77 -4.63
N ASP A 25 -5.45 17.62 -3.90
CA ASP A 25 -5.67 17.83 -2.47
C ASP A 25 -6.01 19.29 -2.17
N SER A 26 -6.82 19.47 -1.15
CA SER A 26 -7.22 20.76 -0.62
C SER A 26 -7.12 20.72 0.89
N GLY A 27 -6.36 21.64 1.47
CA GLY A 27 -6.12 21.73 2.89
C GLY A 27 -6.57 23.08 3.43
N TYR A 28 -7.18 23.07 4.60
CA TYR A 28 -7.44 24.25 5.40
C TYR A 28 -6.85 24.03 6.80
N SER A 29 -5.98 24.93 7.23
CA SER A 29 -5.41 24.87 8.57
C SER A 29 -5.51 26.22 9.25
N ARG A 30 -5.94 26.24 10.51
CA ARG A 30 -5.94 27.43 11.36
C ARG A 30 -5.05 27.18 12.56
N SER A 31 -4.02 27.99 12.77
CA SER A 31 -3.18 27.97 13.96
C SER A 31 -3.27 29.33 14.65
N GLY A 32 -3.94 29.37 15.81
CA GLY A 32 -4.28 30.63 16.47
C GLY A 32 -5.09 31.57 15.56
N ASN A 33 -4.45 32.67 15.13
CA ASN A 33 -5.05 33.68 14.24
C ASN A 33 -4.63 33.52 12.77
N ASP A 34 -3.67 32.66 12.48
CA ASP A 34 -3.20 32.38 11.12
C ASP A 34 -4.06 31.29 10.49
N ILE A 35 -4.54 31.57 9.28
CA ILE A 35 -5.38 30.65 8.51
C ILE A 35 -4.69 30.42 7.17
N ASN A 36 -4.26 29.20 6.92
CA ASN A 36 -3.64 28.79 5.67
C ASN A 36 -4.57 27.88 4.89
N GLN A 37 -4.71 28.17 3.60
CA GLN A 37 -5.42 27.36 2.62
C GLN A 37 -4.39 26.82 1.64
N ARG A 38 -4.45 25.53 1.33
CA ARG A 38 -3.55 24.87 0.39
C ARG A 38 -4.38 24.14 -0.66
N LEU A 39 -3.93 24.21 -1.90
CA LEU A 39 -4.43 23.41 -3.01
C LEU A 39 -3.23 22.76 -3.68
N GLY A 40 -3.29 21.45 -3.86
CA GLY A 40 -2.22 20.63 -4.41
C GLY A 40 -2.73 19.76 -5.54
N VAL A 41 -1.88 19.51 -6.53
CA VAL A 41 -2.06 18.44 -7.50
C VAL A 41 -0.77 17.65 -7.52
N ASN A 42 -0.88 16.37 -7.21
CA ASN A 42 0.23 15.44 -7.20
C ASN A 42 -0.05 14.30 -8.16
N GLY A 43 1.00 13.69 -8.69
CA GLY A 43 0.85 12.49 -9.49
C GLY A 43 2.16 11.78 -9.72
N SER A 44 2.08 10.65 -10.41
CA SER A 44 3.21 9.82 -10.78
C SER A 44 3.09 9.36 -12.22
N PHE A 45 4.23 9.10 -12.86
CA PHE A 45 4.28 8.61 -14.23
C PHE A 45 5.48 7.68 -14.45
N GLY A 46 5.48 7.01 -15.59
CA GLY A 46 6.41 5.93 -15.93
C GLY A 46 5.79 4.55 -15.67
N GLU A 47 6.31 3.54 -16.36
CA GLU A 47 5.80 2.16 -16.29
C GLU A 47 5.79 1.58 -14.88
N ARG A 48 6.64 2.10 -13.99
CA ARG A 48 6.76 1.67 -12.59
C ARG A 48 6.40 2.78 -11.61
N HIS A 49 5.73 3.85 -12.06
CA HIS A 49 5.44 5.06 -11.28
C HIS A 49 6.71 5.66 -10.64
N GLN A 50 7.85 5.47 -11.31
CA GLN A 50 9.17 5.86 -10.83
C GLN A 50 9.36 7.37 -10.75
N TRP A 51 8.57 8.14 -11.50
CA TRP A 51 8.55 9.59 -11.44
C TRP A 51 7.35 10.05 -10.64
N SER A 52 7.57 10.98 -9.72
CA SER A 52 6.50 11.64 -8.98
C SER A 52 6.65 13.14 -9.09
N TYR A 53 5.56 13.85 -9.29
CA TYR A 53 5.56 15.30 -9.33
C TYR A 53 4.43 15.85 -8.48
N GLY A 54 4.60 17.07 -7.99
CA GLY A 54 3.60 17.77 -7.20
C GLY A 54 3.72 19.26 -7.40
N ILE A 55 2.58 19.91 -7.51
CA ILE A 55 2.48 21.37 -7.55
C ILE A 55 1.48 21.77 -6.49
N ASN A 56 1.86 22.69 -5.63
CA ASN A 56 1.04 23.18 -4.54
C ASN A 56 1.02 24.69 -4.54
N ALA A 57 -0.15 25.25 -4.31
CA ALA A 57 -0.35 26.66 -4.06
C ALA A 57 -0.96 26.81 -2.67
N SER A 58 -0.42 27.73 -1.88
CA SER A 58 -1.00 28.04 -0.57
C SER A 58 -1.20 29.54 -0.39
N ARG A 59 -2.18 29.89 0.44
CA ARG A 59 -2.52 31.27 0.78
C ARG A 59 -2.88 31.38 2.25
N ASN A 60 -2.25 32.33 2.93
CA ASN A 60 -2.62 32.72 4.28
C ASN A 60 -3.61 33.90 4.27
N ASN A 61 -4.40 34.04 5.33
CA ASN A 61 -5.31 35.16 5.59
C ASN A 61 -4.61 36.53 5.63
N GLN A 62 -3.30 36.57 5.92
CA GLN A 62 -2.49 37.80 5.83
C GLN A 62 -2.14 38.21 4.37
N GLY A 63 -2.65 37.49 3.37
CA GLY A 63 -2.40 37.77 1.95
C GLY A 63 -1.13 37.13 1.40
N TYR A 64 -0.33 36.46 2.23
CA TYR A 64 0.83 35.69 1.79
C TYR A 64 0.41 34.54 0.88
N ARG A 65 1.11 34.39 -0.24
CA ARG A 65 0.91 33.28 -1.19
C ARG A 65 2.22 32.52 -1.37
N SER A 66 2.17 31.20 -1.36
CA SER A 66 3.32 30.36 -1.73
C SER A 66 2.96 29.44 -2.88
N TYR A 67 3.98 29.13 -3.68
CA TYR A 67 3.92 28.15 -4.75
C TYR A 67 5.09 27.20 -4.58
N ASP A 68 4.80 25.91 -4.54
CA ASP A 68 5.76 24.85 -4.34
C ASP A 68 5.63 23.87 -5.50
N ALA A 69 6.75 23.49 -6.09
CA ALA A 69 6.83 22.46 -7.10
C ALA A 69 7.86 21.41 -6.65
N ASN A 70 7.52 20.14 -6.76
CA ASN A 70 8.38 19.03 -6.40
C ASN A 70 8.40 18.00 -7.52
N LEU A 71 9.58 17.42 -7.74
CA LEU A 71 9.83 16.35 -8.67
C LEU A 71 10.70 15.31 -7.96
N ALA A 72 10.32 14.05 -8.05
CA ALA A 72 11.07 12.94 -7.49
C ALA A 72 11.21 11.84 -8.55
N HIS A 73 12.35 11.17 -8.54
CA HIS A 73 12.65 10.04 -9.40
C HIS A 73 13.26 8.92 -8.57
N ASN A 74 12.57 7.79 -8.50
CA ASN A 74 12.97 6.63 -7.71
C ASN A 74 13.39 5.51 -8.65
N ASN A 75 14.68 5.17 -8.66
CA ASN A 75 15.24 4.08 -9.44
C ASN A 75 15.78 2.97 -8.52
N SER A 76 16.13 1.80 -9.06
CA SER A 76 16.67 0.68 -8.29
C SER A 76 17.98 1.01 -7.56
N ILE A 77 18.77 1.93 -8.12
CA ILE A 77 20.07 2.36 -7.59
C ILE A 77 20.00 3.53 -6.60
N GLY A 78 18.83 4.15 -6.42
CA GLY A 78 18.69 5.34 -5.59
C GLY A 78 17.49 6.21 -5.94
N SER A 79 17.24 7.22 -5.11
CA SER A 79 16.17 8.20 -5.28
C SER A 79 16.71 9.62 -5.38
N TYR A 80 16.19 10.38 -6.32
CA TYR A 80 16.53 11.76 -6.59
C TYR A 80 15.31 12.64 -6.35
N ARG A 81 15.49 13.80 -5.74
CA ARG A 81 14.42 14.75 -5.45
C ARG A 81 14.88 16.16 -5.79
N ALA A 82 14.00 16.91 -6.41
CA ALA A 82 14.15 18.32 -6.67
C ALA A 82 12.88 19.03 -6.21
N SER A 83 13.02 20.12 -5.48
CA SER A 83 11.91 20.98 -5.11
C SER A 83 12.27 22.44 -5.27
N TYR A 84 11.28 23.21 -5.65
CA TYR A 84 11.38 24.65 -5.83
C TYR A 84 10.17 25.28 -5.17
N SER A 85 10.40 26.24 -4.28
CA SER A 85 9.32 27.04 -3.70
C SER A 85 9.58 28.52 -3.83
N ARG A 86 8.50 29.27 -3.95
CA ARG A 86 8.50 30.72 -4.02
C ARG A 86 7.34 31.29 -3.25
N ASP A 87 7.58 32.33 -2.48
CA ASP A 87 6.54 33.07 -1.79
C ASP A 87 6.30 34.48 -2.36
N SER A 88 5.24 35.12 -1.88
CA SER A 88 4.87 36.50 -2.23
C SER A 88 5.83 37.54 -1.65
N LEU A 89 6.67 37.16 -0.68
CA LEU A 89 7.74 38.00 -0.11
C LEU A 89 9.02 37.98 -0.94
N LYS A 90 8.98 37.33 -2.12
CA LYS A 90 10.13 37.12 -3.03
C LYS A 90 11.19 36.17 -2.48
N ASN A 91 10.93 35.44 -1.39
CA ASN A 91 11.79 34.35 -0.98
C ASN A 91 11.64 33.20 -1.97
N ARG A 92 12.77 32.57 -2.27
CA ARG A 92 12.85 31.42 -3.15
C ARG A 92 13.70 30.38 -2.45
N SER A 93 13.20 29.15 -2.38
CA SER A 93 14.00 28.02 -1.94
C SER A 93 14.10 27.02 -3.07
N THR A 94 15.28 26.45 -3.24
CA THR A 94 15.53 25.38 -4.20
C THR A 94 16.27 24.31 -3.45
N SER A 95 15.79 23.08 -3.54
CA SER A 95 16.39 21.94 -2.86
C SER A 95 16.59 20.83 -3.87
N LEU A 96 17.78 20.24 -3.82
CA LEU A 96 18.13 19.06 -4.59
C LEU A 96 18.64 18.03 -3.58
N GLY A 97 18.19 16.79 -3.72
CA GLY A 97 18.55 15.70 -2.85
C GLY A 97 18.74 14.42 -3.64
N ALA A 98 19.74 13.64 -3.26
CA ALA A 98 19.94 12.29 -3.75
C ALA A 98 20.19 11.38 -2.55
N SER A 99 19.60 10.20 -2.56
CA SER A 99 19.78 9.20 -1.51
C SER A 99 19.85 7.81 -2.11
N GLY A 100 20.78 7.01 -1.61
CA GLY A 100 21.02 5.63 -2.01
C GLY A 100 21.91 4.94 -0.99
N ALA A 101 22.21 3.68 -1.23
CA ALA A 101 23.13 2.89 -0.44
C ALA A 101 24.13 2.18 -1.36
N VAL A 102 25.32 1.94 -0.82
CA VAL A 102 26.38 1.18 -1.47
C VAL A 102 26.65 -0.04 -0.61
N VAL A 103 26.45 -1.23 -1.16
CA VAL A 103 26.64 -2.48 -0.44
C VAL A 103 27.82 -3.23 -1.04
N ALA A 104 28.86 -3.42 -0.23
CA ALA A 104 29.99 -4.28 -0.56
C ALA A 104 29.71 -5.71 -0.08
N HIS A 105 29.79 -6.69 -0.98
CA HIS A 105 29.58 -8.11 -0.68
C HIS A 105 30.58 -8.99 -1.45
N LYS A 106 30.60 -10.29 -1.13
CA LYS A 106 31.56 -11.26 -1.70
C LYS A 106 31.57 -11.38 -3.24
N HIS A 107 30.56 -10.83 -3.92
CA HIS A 107 30.42 -10.85 -5.38
C HIS A 107 30.59 -9.47 -6.02
N GLY A 108 31.01 -8.44 -5.26
CA GLY A 108 31.25 -7.09 -5.77
C GLY A 108 30.61 -5.98 -4.94
N ILE A 109 30.51 -4.81 -5.56
CA ILE A 109 29.82 -3.64 -5.01
C ILE A 109 28.53 -3.47 -5.77
N THR A 110 27.41 -3.35 -5.06
CA THR A 110 26.09 -3.12 -5.64
C THR A 110 25.52 -1.81 -5.12
N LEU A 111 25.02 -0.97 -6.02
CA LEU A 111 24.27 0.24 -5.68
C LEU A 111 22.80 -0.10 -5.48
N SER A 112 22.19 0.48 -4.45
CA SER A 112 20.78 0.24 -4.17
C SER A 112 20.09 1.50 -3.63
N GLN A 113 18.76 1.44 -3.58
CA GLN A 113 17.98 2.34 -2.73
C GLN A 113 18.48 2.30 -1.27
N PRO A 114 18.23 3.36 -0.47
CA PRO A 114 18.59 3.38 0.94
C PRO A 114 18.09 2.12 1.65
N VAL A 115 18.99 1.38 2.31
CA VAL A 115 18.67 0.13 2.98
C VAL A 115 18.49 0.33 4.48
N GLY A 116 17.56 -0.40 5.09
CA GLY A 116 17.41 -0.47 6.54
C GLY A 116 18.44 -1.40 7.20
N GLU A 117 18.29 -1.64 8.50
CA GLU A 117 19.18 -2.52 9.29
C GLU A 117 19.13 -3.98 8.82
N SER A 118 17.96 -4.43 8.35
CA SER A 118 17.75 -5.76 7.78
C SER A 118 17.53 -5.65 6.27
N PHE A 119 18.52 -6.08 5.49
CA PHE A 119 18.45 -6.10 4.03
C PHE A 119 18.88 -7.46 3.48
N ALA A 120 18.28 -7.87 2.37
CA ALA A 120 18.63 -9.11 1.67
C ALA A 120 19.37 -8.78 0.37
N ILE A 121 20.43 -9.55 0.08
CA ILE A 121 21.17 -9.48 -1.19
C ILE A 121 20.76 -10.68 -2.03
N ILE A 122 20.15 -10.43 -3.18
CA ILE A 122 19.82 -11.45 -4.18
C ILE A 122 20.91 -11.43 -5.23
N HIS A 123 21.55 -12.59 -5.47
CA HIS A 123 22.49 -12.78 -6.57
C HIS A 123 21.92 -13.82 -7.54
N ALA A 124 21.66 -13.40 -8.77
CA ALA A 124 21.16 -14.24 -9.83
C ALA A 124 21.95 -13.96 -11.11
N LYS A 125 22.95 -14.82 -11.39
CA LYS A 125 24.02 -14.63 -12.37
C LYS A 125 23.56 -14.48 -13.83
N ASP A 126 22.32 -14.83 -14.16
CA ASP A 126 21.75 -14.71 -15.51
C ASP A 126 20.44 -13.91 -15.56
N ALA A 127 20.11 -13.17 -14.50
CA ALA A 127 18.87 -12.40 -14.38
C ALA A 127 19.10 -10.88 -14.38
N ALA A 128 20.14 -10.41 -15.08
CA ALA A 128 20.44 -8.98 -15.19
C ALA A 128 19.23 -8.20 -15.74
N GLY A 129 18.84 -7.13 -15.05
CA GLY A 129 17.65 -6.34 -15.41
C GLY A 129 16.30 -6.98 -15.05
N ALA A 130 16.28 -8.19 -14.47
CA ALA A 130 15.03 -8.79 -14.02
C ALA A 130 14.42 -7.96 -12.89
N LYS A 131 13.09 -7.86 -12.95
CA LYS A 131 12.28 -7.12 -12.00
C LYS A 131 12.02 -8.02 -10.80
N VAL A 132 12.24 -7.52 -9.59
CA VAL A 132 11.82 -8.22 -8.39
C VAL A 132 10.40 -7.73 -8.08
N GLU A 133 9.41 -8.63 -8.08
CA GLU A 133 8.06 -8.33 -7.61
C GLU A 133 8.09 -8.13 -6.09
N SER A 134 8.41 -6.92 -5.69
CA SER A 134 8.34 -6.43 -4.34
C SER A 134 7.81 -5.01 -4.42
N GLY A 135 7.06 -4.54 -3.42
CA GLY A 135 6.46 -3.20 -3.42
C GLY A 135 7.46 -2.04 -3.59
N ALA A 136 8.76 -2.32 -3.56
CA ALA A 136 9.83 -1.39 -3.93
C ALA A 136 10.30 -1.65 -5.38
N ASN A 137 10.49 -0.59 -6.17
CA ASN A 137 11.02 -0.60 -7.53
C ASN A 137 12.49 -1.09 -7.61
N VAL A 138 12.74 -2.34 -7.25
CA VAL A 138 14.05 -2.99 -7.21
C VAL A 138 14.24 -3.79 -8.49
N SER A 139 15.39 -3.59 -9.14
CA SER A 139 15.80 -4.29 -10.37
C SER A 139 17.20 -4.84 -10.15
N LEU A 140 17.49 -6.02 -10.68
CA LEU A 140 18.83 -6.58 -10.66
C LEU A 140 19.79 -5.72 -11.51
N ASP A 141 20.93 -5.38 -10.91
CA ASP A 141 22.03 -4.63 -11.53
C ASP A 141 22.64 -5.43 -12.71
N TYR A 142 23.49 -4.79 -13.51
CA TYR A 142 24.19 -5.38 -14.65
C TYR A 142 24.97 -6.65 -14.29
N PHE A 143 25.42 -6.76 -13.03
CA PHE A 143 26.10 -7.93 -12.47
C PHE A 143 25.15 -9.00 -11.89
N GLY A 144 23.84 -8.85 -12.03
CA GLY A 144 22.84 -9.77 -11.50
C GLY A 144 22.67 -9.68 -9.98
N ASN A 145 22.89 -8.50 -9.40
CA ASN A 145 22.75 -8.25 -7.96
C ASN A 145 21.57 -7.31 -7.66
N ALA A 146 20.78 -7.60 -6.63
CA ALA A 146 19.77 -6.68 -6.12
C ALA A 146 19.81 -6.64 -4.60
N VAL A 147 19.59 -5.45 -4.03
CA VAL A 147 19.47 -5.27 -2.59
C VAL A 147 18.06 -4.82 -2.27
N MET A 148 17.37 -5.59 -1.44
CA MET A 148 16.00 -5.27 -1.01
C MET A 148 16.06 -4.50 0.32
N PRO A 149 15.59 -3.25 0.36
CA PRO A 149 15.68 -2.40 1.55
C PRO A 149 14.69 -2.76 2.66
N TYR A 150 13.68 -3.59 2.34
CA TYR A 150 12.68 -4.04 3.30
C TYR A 150 12.44 -5.54 3.14
N THR A 151 13.05 -6.34 3.99
CA THR A 151 12.39 -7.56 4.45
C THR A 151 11.60 -7.16 5.68
N SER A 152 10.30 -6.89 5.55
CA SER A 152 9.43 -6.83 6.73
C SER A 152 9.52 -8.23 7.37
N PRO A 153 10.09 -8.38 8.59
CA PRO A 153 10.39 -9.72 9.11
C PRO A 153 9.15 -10.58 9.38
N TYR A 154 7.92 -10.04 9.25
CA TYR A 154 6.69 -10.72 9.62
C TYR A 154 5.45 -10.21 8.85
N GLU A 155 5.52 -9.99 7.54
CA GLU A 155 4.28 -10.07 6.74
C GLU A 155 3.92 -11.53 6.54
N ILE A 156 3.29 -12.13 7.55
CA ILE A 156 2.51 -13.34 7.32
C ILE A 156 1.42 -12.94 6.36
N ASN A 157 1.59 -13.31 5.09
CA ASN A 157 0.61 -13.11 4.03
C ASN A 157 -0.77 -13.51 4.55
N LEU A 158 -1.62 -12.54 4.87
CA LEU A 158 -2.97 -12.76 5.38
C LEU A 158 -3.77 -13.68 4.45
N ARG A 159 -3.44 -13.67 3.15
CA ARG A 159 -3.95 -14.58 2.13
C ARG A 159 -3.74 -16.06 2.49
N ILE A 160 -2.56 -16.42 3.01
CA ILE A 160 -2.24 -17.79 3.43
C ILE A 160 -3.03 -18.14 4.69
N ILE A 161 -3.13 -17.22 5.66
CA ILE A 161 -3.93 -17.44 6.89
C ILE A 161 -5.41 -17.68 6.53
N TYR A 162 -6.00 -16.83 5.68
CA TYR A 162 -7.40 -16.99 5.28
C TYR A 162 -7.63 -18.27 4.46
N ALA A 163 -6.68 -18.68 3.62
CA ALA A 163 -6.75 -19.96 2.89
C ALA A 163 -6.70 -21.18 3.84
N VAL A 164 -5.93 -21.10 4.93
CA VAL A 164 -5.87 -22.17 5.93
C VAL A 164 -7.15 -22.24 6.76
N ILE A 165 -7.69 -21.09 7.21
CA ILE A 165 -8.96 -21.03 7.95
C ILE A 165 -10.11 -21.56 7.10
N ALA A 166 -10.14 -21.23 5.81
CA ALA A 166 -11.08 -21.75 4.83
C ALA A 166 -11.08 -23.27 4.75
N LEU A 167 -9.89 -23.86 4.61
CA LEU A 167 -9.71 -25.30 4.50
C LEU A 167 -10.18 -26.02 5.78
N LEU A 168 -9.82 -25.50 6.95
CA LEU A 168 -10.22 -26.05 8.23
C LEU A 168 -11.74 -26.01 8.43
N PHE A 169 -12.41 -24.92 8.03
CA PHE A 169 -13.85 -24.81 8.12
C PHE A 169 -14.57 -25.78 7.18
N ALA A 170 -14.09 -25.95 5.94
CA ALA A 170 -14.65 -26.92 4.99
C ALA A 170 -14.53 -28.37 5.49
N ILE A 171 -13.37 -28.72 6.06
CA ILE A 171 -13.14 -30.05 6.67
C ILE A 171 -14.07 -30.24 7.87
N ALA A 172 -14.18 -29.26 8.75
CA ALA A 172 -15.07 -29.35 9.92
C ALA A 172 -16.55 -29.52 9.52
N SER A 173 -17.01 -28.77 8.50
CA SER A 173 -18.38 -28.85 8.00
C SER A 173 -18.70 -30.20 7.37
N THR A 174 -17.79 -30.74 6.55
CA THR A 174 -17.96 -32.06 5.91
C THR A 174 -17.92 -33.20 6.94
N VAL A 175 -17.02 -33.14 7.92
CA VAL A 175 -16.96 -34.12 9.01
C VAL A 175 -18.21 -34.08 9.88
N TYR A 176 -18.69 -32.88 10.25
CA TYR A 176 -19.94 -32.72 11.00
C TYR A 176 -21.12 -33.34 10.24
N TRP A 177 -21.21 -33.10 8.93
CA TRP A 177 -22.27 -33.65 8.09
C TRP A 177 -22.21 -35.18 8.00
N MET A 178 -21.02 -35.75 7.79
CA MET A 178 -20.84 -37.21 7.80
C MET A 178 -21.26 -37.82 9.15
N ARG A 179 -20.91 -37.20 10.28
CA ARG A 179 -21.33 -37.69 11.60
C ARG A 179 -22.85 -37.55 11.81
N PHE A 180 -23.45 -36.47 11.32
CA PHE A 180 -24.89 -36.26 11.38
C PHE A 180 -25.66 -37.33 10.60
N VAL A 181 -25.23 -37.66 9.38
CA VAL A 181 -25.86 -38.72 8.58
C VAL A 181 -25.73 -40.08 9.27
N ILE A 182 -24.55 -40.42 9.80
CA ILE A 182 -24.33 -41.72 10.45
C ILE A 182 -25.15 -41.87 11.74
N PHE A 183 -25.35 -40.80 12.51
CA PHE A 183 -25.91 -40.90 13.86
C PHE A 183 -27.40 -40.52 13.95
N TYR A 184 -27.88 -39.66 13.05
CA TYR A 184 -29.25 -39.10 13.11
C TYR A 184 -30.13 -39.46 11.92
N TYR A 185 -29.57 -39.96 10.82
CA TYR A 185 -30.37 -40.30 9.63
C TYR A 185 -30.72 -41.79 9.61
N ASP A 186 -31.95 -42.11 10.00
CA ASP A 186 -32.52 -43.47 9.92
C ASP A 186 -33.30 -43.61 8.59
N PRO A 187 -32.80 -44.37 7.60
CA PRO A 187 -33.34 -44.38 6.24
C PRO A 187 -34.75 -44.98 6.14
N GLU A 188 -35.24 -45.69 7.16
CA GLU A 188 -36.59 -46.28 7.17
C GLU A 188 -37.68 -45.32 7.66
N LYS A 189 -37.32 -44.20 8.31
CA LYS A 189 -38.27 -43.26 8.95
C LYS A 189 -38.45 -41.92 8.25
N HIS A 190 -37.58 -41.59 7.29
CA HIS A 190 -37.55 -40.26 6.68
C HIS A 190 -37.71 -40.30 5.15
N SER A 191 -38.54 -39.40 4.63
CA SER A 191 -38.77 -39.22 3.19
C SER A 191 -37.54 -38.64 2.50
N ASP A 192 -37.28 -39.04 1.24
CA ASP A 192 -36.20 -38.54 0.37
C ASP A 192 -36.13 -36.99 0.29
N ALA A 193 -37.24 -36.31 0.51
CA ALA A 193 -37.31 -34.85 0.58
C ALA A 193 -36.50 -34.26 1.76
N VAL A 194 -36.46 -34.95 2.91
CA VAL A 194 -35.71 -34.51 4.10
C VAL A 194 -34.21 -34.60 3.85
N PHE A 195 -33.76 -35.66 3.18
CA PHE A 195 -32.37 -35.80 2.75
C PHE A 195 -31.96 -34.70 1.75
N GLY A 196 -32.84 -34.36 0.81
CA GLY A 196 -32.62 -33.26 -0.16
C GLY A 196 -32.51 -31.88 0.49
N ILE A 197 -33.31 -31.61 1.53
CA ILE A 197 -33.26 -30.34 2.27
C ILE A 197 -31.94 -30.23 3.08
N ILE A 198 -31.49 -31.33 3.66
CA ILE A 198 -30.28 -31.35 4.50
C ILE A 198 -29.00 -31.29 3.64
N THR A 199 -28.97 -31.99 2.50
CA THR A 199 -27.86 -31.91 1.53
C THR A 199 -27.74 -30.52 0.92
N SER A 200 -28.88 -29.90 0.53
CA SER A 200 -28.88 -28.55 -0.05
C SER A 200 -28.38 -27.50 0.95
N ALA A 201 -28.74 -27.60 2.24
CA ALA A 201 -28.24 -26.72 3.29
C ALA A 201 -26.70 -26.82 3.47
N CYS A 202 -26.12 -28.02 3.36
CA CYS A 202 -24.67 -28.22 3.42
C CYS A 202 -23.97 -27.54 2.23
N THR A 203 -24.48 -27.74 1.01
CA THR A 203 -23.95 -27.08 -0.19
C THR A 203 -24.03 -25.56 -0.10
N ILE A 204 -25.10 -25.00 0.47
CA ILE A 204 -25.23 -23.54 0.67
C ILE A 204 -24.14 -23.01 1.61
N ASN A 205 -23.86 -23.71 2.72
CA ASN A 205 -22.81 -23.30 3.66
C ASN A 205 -21.40 -23.36 3.06
N ILE A 206 -21.09 -24.39 2.26
CA ILE A 206 -19.82 -24.50 1.54
C ILE A 206 -19.66 -23.36 0.52
N VAL A 207 -20.72 -23.07 -0.24
CA VAL A 207 -20.74 -21.97 -1.21
C VAL A 207 -20.63 -20.61 -0.54
N ALA A 208 -21.34 -20.38 0.57
CA ALA A 208 -21.26 -19.13 1.34
C ALA A 208 -19.85 -18.90 1.92
N ALA A 209 -19.21 -19.96 2.44
CA ALA A 209 -17.83 -19.90 2.87
C ALA A 209 -16.90 -19.54 1.70
N PHE A 210 -17.02 -20.20 0.55
CA PHE A 210 -16.24 -19.90 -0.66
C PHE A 210 -16.38 -18.45 -1.13
N ILE A 211 -17.61 -17.89 -1.09
CA ILE A 211 -17.89 -16.49 -1.41
C ILE A 211 -17.26 -15.54 -0.38
N SER A 212 -17.34 -15.86 0.92
CA SER A 212 -16.70 -15.07 1.98
C SER A 212 -15.17 -15.06 1.85
N ILE A 213 -14.57 -16.20 1.51
CA ILE A 213 -13.13 -16.35 1.30
C ILE A 213 -12.68 -15.59 0.06
N THR A 214 -13.40 -15.68 -1.07
CA THR A 214 -13.07 -14.89 -2.27
C THR A 214 -13.18 -13.39 -2.03
N LYS A 215 -14.17 -12.93 -1.24
CA LYS A 215 -14.25 -11.53 -0.78
C LYS A 215 -13.14 -11.12 0.20
N GLY A 216 -12.60 -12.05 0.99
CA GLY A 216 -11.46 -11.81 1.87
C GLY A 216 -10.10 -11.88 1.15
N LEU A 217 -10.00 -12.71 0.11
CA LEU A 217 -8.81 -12.89 -0.73
C LEU A 217 -8.65 -11.74 -1.75
N PHE A 218 -9.78 -11.20 -2.20
CA PHE A 218 -9.90 -9.98 -2.97
C PHE A 218 -10.90 -9.07 -2.25
N PRO A 219 -10.47 -8.20 -1.31
CA PRO A 219 -11.33 -7.09 -0.93
C PRO A 219 -11.71 -6.41 -2.24
N ILE A 220 -13.01 -6.44 -2.51
CA ILE A 220 -13.59 -5.98 -3.76
C ILE A 220 -12.97 -4.63 -4.12
N LEU A 221 -12.30 -4.61 -5.28
CA LEU A 221 -12.20 -3.45 -6.16
C LEU A 221 -13.63 -3.00 -6.52
N SER A 222 -14.38 -2.46 -5.56
CA SER A 222 -15.59 -1.69 -5.80
C SER A 222 -15.82 -0.75 -4.62
N LYS A 223 -15.27 0.44 -4.81
CA LYS A 223 -16.09 1.65 -4.87
C LYS A 223 -15.37 2.67 -5.74
N ASN A 224 -15.40 2.42 -7.05
CA ASN A 224 -15.39 3.47 -8.05
C ASN A 224 -16.78 3.43 -8.71
N GLU A 225 -17.75 3.99 -7.99
CA GLU A 225 -18.85 4.76 -8.59
C GLU A 225 -18.73 6.18 -8.02
#